data_AF-A0A197JLD2-F1
#
_entry.id   AF-A0A197JLD2-F1
#
_cell.length_a   1.000
_cell.length_b   1.000
_cell.length_c   1.000
_cell.angle_alpha   90.00
_cell.angle_beta   90.00
_cell.angle_gamma   90.00
#
_symmetry.space_group_name_H-M   'P 1'
#
loop_
_entity.id
_entity.type
_entity.pdbx_description
1 polymer ?
#
loop_
_entity_poly.entity_id
_entity_poly.type
_entity_poly.pdbx_seq_one_letter_code
_entity_poly.pdbx_strand_id
1 'polypeptide(L)'
;MAAYIRTLTRIATRVSTRSTVTFARQAPAAMVARQYHAFRPTQIASKKKHAAIMDEDDEELEAELRELEREKREQEALERGETLDGSAADGTEDDNNNRFQEQYDILLEKTAPSSPQHELPRHSALLHLASAISTPEQAQSIPQLVQQWRRRELPISVLLSDKLIKAVCKAGSPETALVLLGDRETYALAPGQGTMRRVVRSFVKEVAAAPESSESEEGLEKLDGAFKAMALIPYYNLAADDSSVYANLIRGSLIYGSEEGLRRASVTMDEYLLIDGERETPLTRRRAAEVVAAAEQLVKAYEAKGDADKASELNKHVDQWKKSI
;
A
#
# COMPACT_ATOMS: atom_id res chain seq x y z
N MET A 1 -43.40 55.73 10.62
CA MET A 1 -43.36 54.31 11.01
C MET A 1 -41.92 53.86 11.26
N ALA A 2 -41.26 54.47 12.25
CA ALA A 2 -39.84 54.24 12.57
C ALA A 2 -39.63 53.97 14.07
N ALA A 3 -40.66 53.42 14.74
CA ALA A 3 -40.69 53.23 16.18
C ALA A 3 -41.22 51.84 16.59
N TYR A 4 -41.08 50.82 15.73
CA TYR A 4 -41.54 49.45 16.02
C TYR A 4 -40.45 48.37 15.88
N ILE A 5 -39.19 48.75 15.60
CA ILE A 5 -38.08 47.79 15.38
C ILE A 5 -37.07 47.78 16.55
N ARG A 6 -37.28 48.56 17.62
CA ARG A 6 -36.34 48.66 18.77
C ARG A 6 -36.72 47.81 20.00
N THR A 7 -37.71 46.93 19.89
CA THR A 7 -38.25 46.16 21.03
C THR A 7 -38.00 44.65 20.97
N LEU A 8 -37.14 44.16 20.06
CA LEU A 8 -36.74 42.74 20.01
C LEU A 8 -35.27 42.48 20.38
N THR A 9 -34.53 43.48 20.87
CA THR A 9 -33.10 43.36 21.21
C THR A 9 -32.79 43.32 22.71
N ARG A 10 -33.78 43.11 23.59
CA ARG A 10 -33.57 43.12 25.06
C ARG A 10 -34.10 41.91 25.84
N ILE A 11 -34.49 40.81 25.18
CA ILE A 11 -34.89 39.56 25.86
C ILE A 11 -34.07 38.38 25.34
N ALA A 12 -32.74 38.53 25.26
CA ALA A 12 -31.82 37.44 24.96
C ALA A 12 -30.57 37.45 25.86
N THR A 13 -30.70 38.03 27.06
CA THR A 13 -29.63 38.07 28.07
C THR A 13 -30.21 37.70 29.43
N ARG A 14 -30.49 36.40 29.63
CA ARG A 14 -30.53 35.70 30.93
C ARG A 14 -31.21 34.33 30.79
N VAL A 15 -30.45 33.34 30.32
CA VAL A 15 -30.41 31.98 30.91
C VAL A 15 -29.02 31.44 30.62
N SER A 16 -28.04 31.92 31.39
CA SER A 16 -26.75 31.26 31.55
C SER A 16 -26.90 30.32 32.74
N THR A 17 -27.39 29.12 32.49
CA THR A 17 -27.21 27.98 33.39
C THR A 17 -26.25 27.04 32.69
N ARG A 18 -25.00 27.07 33.14
CA ARG A 18 -23.98 26.07 32.84
C ARG A 18 -24.51 24.70 33.25
N SER A 19 -25.12 23.95 32.33
CA SER A 19 -25.12 22.50 32.42
C SER A 19 -23.74 22.04 31.94
N THR A 20 -22.86 21.71 32.87
CA THR A 20 -21.69 20.88 32.60
C THR A 20 -22.19 19.48 32.23
N VAL A 21 -22.67 19.33 31.00
CA VAL A 21 -22.78 18.03 30.35
C VAL A 21 -21.36 17.70 29.95
N THR A 22 -20.69 16.93 30.80
CA THR A 22 -19.51 16.16 30.43
C THR A 22 -19.94 15.22 29.31
N PHE A 23 -19.82 15.68 28.07
CA PHE A 23 -19.68 14.77 26.94
C PHE A 23 -18.38 14.02 27.18
N ALA A 24 -18.51 12.84 27.79
CA ALA A 24 -17.49 11.82 27.64
C ALA A 24 -17.33 11.64 26.13
N ARG A 25 -16.22 12.15 25.60
CA ARG A 25 -15.75 11.78 24.26
C ARG A 25 -15.76 10.26 24.27
N GLN A 26 -16.74 9.66 23.61
CA GLN A 26 -16.60 8.27 23.19
C GLN A 26 -15.35 8.29 22.31
N ALA A 27 -14.26 7.76 22.86
CA ALA A 27 -13.11 7.43 22.07
C ALA A 27 -13.62 6.57 20.90
N PRO A 28 -13.15 6.81 19.67
CA PRO A 28 -13.49 5.93 18.56
C PRO A 28 -13.18 4.49 18.97
N ALA A 29 -14.08 3.57 18.63
CA ALA A 29 -14.06 2.16 19.02
C ALA A 29 -12.78 1.39 18.64
N ALA A 30 -11.80 2.04 18.00
CA ALA A 30 -10.47 1.55 17.73
C ALA A 30 -9.55 1.41 18.98
N MET A 31 -9.94 1.93 20.16
CA MET A 31 -9.10 1.87 21.37
C MET A 31 -9.44 0.75 22.38
N VAL A 32 -10.42 -0.11 22.09
CA VAL A 32 -10.81 -1.22 23.01
C VAL A 32 -10.17 -2.58 22.64
N ALA A 33 -9.46 -2.68 21.52
CA ALA A 33 -8.69 -3.87 21.14
C ALA A 33 -7.28 -3.97 21.79
N ARG A 34 -7.01 -3.22 22.87
CA ARG A 34 -5.68 -3.16 23.51
C ARG A 34 -5.51 -4.02 24.78
N GLN A 35 -6.39 -4.98 25.06
CA GLN A 35 -6.32 -5.76 26.32
C GLN A 35 -6.02 -7.25 26.21
N TYR A 36 -5.79 -7.82 25.02
CA TYR A 36 -5.46 -9.25 24.89
C TYR A 36 -4.33 -9.54 23.91
N HIS A 37 -3.15 -8.96 24.15
CA HIS A 37 -1.90 -9.58 23.70
C HIS A 37 -0.88 -9.48 24.83
N ALA A 38 -0.96 -10.44 25.75
CA ALA A 38 0.08 -10.74 26.71
C ALA A 38 1.31 -11.33 25.98
N PHE A 39 2.06 -10.47 25.28
CA PHE A 39 3.46 -10.76 24.99
C PHE A 39 4.25 -10.53 26.28
N ARG A 40 4.76 -11.61 26.85
CA ARG A 40 5.68 -11.58 27.99
C ARG A 40 6.89 -10.72 27.63
N PRO A 41 7.20 -9.65 28.36
CA PRO A 41 8.47 -8.96 28.21
C PRO A 41 9.55 -9.89 28.75
N THR A 42 10.34 -10.51 27.87
CA THR A 42 11.62 -11.06 28.27
C THR A 42 12.50 -9.89 28.70
N GLN A 43 12.72 -9.79 30.01
CA GLN A 43 13.74 -8.92 30.60
C GLN A 43 15.12 -9.37 30.10
N ILE A 44 15.53 -8.87 28.93
CA ILE A 44 16.92 -8.96 28.49
C ILE A 44 17.60 -7.69 28.96
N ALA A 45 18.51 -7.87 29.92
CA ALA A 45 19.34 -6.84 30.51
C ALA A 45 20.05 -6.01 29.42
N SER A 46 19.72 -4.72 29.36
CA SER A 46 20.41 -3.72 28.54
C SER A 46 21.81 -3.46 29.09
N LYS A 47 22.80 -4.22 28.62
CA LYS A 47 24.20 -3.78 28.68
C LYS A 47 24.40 -2.72 27.61
N LYS A 48 24.72 -1.50 28.05
CA LYS A 48 25.15 -0.35 27.25
C LYS A 48 26.13 -0.80 26.14
N LYS A 49 25.67 -0.79 24.89
CA LYS A 49 26.50 -0.65 23.70
C LYS A 49 26.08 0.66 23.05
N HIS A 50 26.99 1.64 23.04
CA HIS A 50 26.98 2.70 22.04
C HIS A 50 27.32 2.05 20.68
N ALA A 51 26.34 1.34 20.10
CA ALA A 51 26.35 1.05 18.68
C ALA A 51 25.66 2.23 18.01
N ALA A 52 26.27 2.70 16.92
CA ALA A 52 25.75 3.78 16.10
C ALA A 52 24.26 3.53 15.81
N ILE A 53 23.44 4.50 16.21
CA ILE A 53 22.08 4.65 15.67
C ILE A 53 22.33 5.11 14.23
N MET A 54 22.49 4.15 13.31
CA MET A 54 22.04 4.42 11.95
C MET A 54 20.54 4.23 12.03
N ASP A 55 19.80 5.29 11.71
CA ASP A 55 18.35 5.28 11.77
C ASP A 55 17.85 4.18 10.82
N GLU A 56 16.86 3.38 11.23
CA GLU A 56 16.30 2.29 10.40
C GLU A 56 15.84 2.79 9.01
N ASP A 57 15.59 4.09 8.90
CA ASP A 57 15.32 4.82 7.66
C ASP A 57 16.48 4.81 6.66
N ASP A 58 17.74 4.78 7.12
CA ASP A 58 18.93 4.76 6.26
C ASP A 58 19.12 3.40 5.58
N GLU A 59 18.78 2.29 6.26
CA GLU A 59 18.87 0.95 5.68
C GLU A 59 17.78 0.71 4.60
N GLU A 60 16.56 1.22 4.79
CA GLU A 60 15.51 1.17 3.76
C GLU A 60 15.91 2.03 2.55
N LEU A 61 16.47 3.22 2.79
CA LEU A 61 16.92 4.12 1.72
C LEU A 61 18.07 3.52 0.91
N GLU A 62 19.04 2.87 1.56
CA GLU A 62 20.13 2.16 0.87
C GLU A 62 19.62 0.97 0.04
N ALA A 63 18.69 0.18 0.57
CA ALA A 63 18.11 -0.94 -0.15
C ALA A 63 17.34 -0.46 -1.40
N GLU A 64 16.62 0.64 -1.28
CA GLU A 64 15.87 1.24 -2.39
C GLU A 64 16.80 1.89 -3.43
N LEU A 65 17.88 2.54 -3.01
CA LEU A 65 18.94 3.06 -3.89
C LEU A 65 19.58 1.93 -4.72
N ARG A 66 19.87 0.77 -4.11
CA ARG A 66 20.40 -0.39 -4.84
C ARG A 66 19.41 -0.95 -5.85
N GLU A 67 18.10 -0.92 -5.56
CA GLU A 67 17.06 -1.35 -6.51
C GLU A 67 16.96 -0.37 -7.70
N LEU A 68 17.01 0.94 -7.45
CA LEU A 68 17.05 1.98 -8.49
C LEU A 68 18.30 1.91 -9.36
N GLU A 69 19.48 1.69 -8.77
CA GLU A 69 20.72 1.51 -9.54
C GLU A 69 20.64 0.27 -10.45
N ARG A 70 19.97 -0.79 -10.00
CA ARG A 70 19.72 -1.99 -10.79
C ARG A 70 18.77 -1.69 -11.96
N GLU A 71 17.65 -1.03 -11.71
CA GLU A 71 16.69 -0.62 -12.74
C GLU A 71 17.31 0.33 -13.76
N LYS A 72 18.14 1.29 -13.31
CA LYS A 72 18.87 2.21 -14.18
C LYS A 72 19.86 1.46 -15.08
N ARG A 73 20.62 0.49 -14.54
CA ARG A 73 21.49 -0.36 -15.36
C ARG A 73 20.71 -1.19 -16.38
N GLU A 74 19.56 -1.73 -16.00
CA GLU A 74 18.69 -2.49 -16.89
C GLU A 74 18.19 -1.61 -18.06
N GLN A 75 17.77 -0.35 -17.78
CA GLN A 75 17.38 0.61 -18.82
C GLN A 75 18.56 1.02 -19.72
N GLU A 76 19.73 1.33 -19.15
CA GLU A 76 20.92 1.71 -19.92
C GLU A 76 21.44 0.55 -20.80
N ALA A 77 21.23 -0.71 -20.39
CA ALA A 77 21.53 -1.88 -21.22
C ALA A 77 20.55 -1.99 -22.39
N LEU A 78 19.27 -1.74 -22.14
CA LEU A 78 18.20 -1.76 -23.14
C LEU A 78 18.40 -0.66 -24.21
N GLU A 79 18.79 0.54 -23.80
CA GLU A 79 19.11 1.65 -24.70
C GLU A 79 20.36 1.40 -25.55
N ARG A 80 21.35 0.65 -25.03
CA ARG A 80 22.55 0.27 -25.78
C ARG A 80 22.31 -0.84 -26.80
N GLY A 81 21.10 -1.41 -26.86
CA GLY A 81 20.83 -2.59 -27.68
C GLY A 81 21.65 -3.81 -27.25
N GLU A 82 22.27 -3.76 -26.06
CA GLU A 82 22.80 -4.93 -25.38
C GLU A 82 21.57 -5.68 -24.86
N THR A 83 21.08 -6.62 -25.66
CA THR A 83 20.24 -7.66 -25.10
C THR A 83 21.08 -8.31 -23.99
N LEU A 84 20.64 -8.17 -22.74
CA LEU A 84 21.17 -8.93 -21.60
C LEU A 84 20.92 -10.46 -21.76
N ASP A 85 20.44 -10.89 -22.93
CA ASP A 85 20.26 -12.26 -23.38
C ASP A 85 21.55 -12.90 -23.92
N GLY A 86 22.67 -12.64 -23.24
CA GLY A 86 23.90 -13.39 -23.44
C GLY A 86 23.93 -14.74 -22.70
N SER A 87 22.92 -15.09 -21.91
CA SER A 87 22.85 -16.40 -21.24
C SER A 87 21.46 -17.03 -21.27
N ALA A 88 21.26 -17.96 -22.20
CA ALA A 88 20.54 -19.22 -21.99
C ALA A 88 19.16 -19.14 -21.29
N ALA A 89 18.24 -18.29 -21.76
CA ALA A 89 16.86 -18.24 -21.27
C ALA A 89 15.87 -19.15 -22.01
N ASP A 90 16.31 -19.92 -23.02
CA ASP A 90 15.42 -20.76 -23.83
C ASP A 90 15.12 -22.14 -23.21
N GLY A 91 15.40 -22.30 -21.91
CA GLY A 91 15.14 -23.54 -21.16
C GLY A 91 14.73 -23.33 -19.68
N THR A 92 14.48 -22.10 -19.24
CA THR A 92 14.32 -21.80 -17.80
C THR A 92 12.87 -21.65 -17.33
N GLU A 93 11.90 -21.38 -18.21
CA GLU A 93 10.51 -21.25 -17.79
C GLU A 93 9.91 -22.59 -17.36
N ASP A 94 10.12 -23.65 -18.14
CA ASP A 94 9.68 -25.01 -17.81
C ASP A 94 10.36 -25.54 -16.54
N ASP A 95 11.66 -25.30 -16.39
CA ASP A 95 12.43 -25.70 -15.21
C ASP A 95 11.95 -24.97 -13.95
N ASN A 96 11.62 -23.68 -14.04
CA ASN A 96 11.09 -22.91 -12.92
C ASN A 96 9.67 -23.35 -12.54
N ASN A 97 8.82 -23.64 -13.53
CA ASN A 97 7.47 -24.14 -13.28
C ASN A 97 7.48 -25.51 -12.59
N ASN A 98 8.34 -26.42 -13.07
CA ASN A 98 8.53 -27.73 -12.45
C ASN A 98 9.07 -27.60 -11.02
N ARG A 99 10.04 -26.70 -10.81
CA ARG A 99 10.61 -26.42 -9.49
C ARG A 99 9.59 -25.83 -8.52
N PHE A 100 8.74 -24.91 -8.98
CA PHE A 100 7.65 -24.37 -8.17
C PHE A 100 6.70 -25.50 -7.75
N GLN A 101 6.24 -26.30 -8.71
CA GLN A 101 5.26 -27.36 -8.46
C GLN A 101 5.80 -28.41 -7.50
N GLU A 102 7.04 -28.88 -7.70
CA GLU A 102 7.71 -29.83 -6.81
C GLU A 102 7.80 -29.28 -5.37
N GLN A 103 8.24 -28.02 -5.22
CA GLN A 103 8.32 -27.39 -3.89
C GLN A 103 6.95 -27.19 -3.26
N TYR A 104 5.95 -26.82 -4.05
CA TYR A 104 4.57 -26.61 -3.60
C TYR A 104 3.99 -27.92 -3.07
N ASP A 105 4.09 -29.01 -3.83
CA ASP A 105 3.56 -30.31 -3.46
C ASP A 105 4.24 -30.89 -2.21
N ILE A 106 5.58 -30.78 -2.13
CA ILE A 106 6.34 -31.17 -0.94
C ILE A 106 5.87 -30.39 0.30
N LEU A 107 5.65 -29.08 0.16
CA LEU A 107 5.20 -28.25 1.27
C LEU A 107 3.77 -28.56 1.66
N LEU A 108 2.88 -28.79 0.70
CA LEU A 108 1.49 -29.16 0.93
C LEU A 108 1.38 -30.49 1.66
N GLU A 109 2.14 -31.51 1.24
CA GLU A 109 2.21 -32.81 1.90
C GLU A 109 2.75 -32.68 3.34
N LYS A 110 3.87 -31.96 3.53
CA LYS A 110 4.48 -31.82 4.86
C LYS A 110 3.68 -30.95 5.83
N THR A 111 2.82 -30.06 5.32
CA THR A 111 1.94 -29.23 6.15
C THR A 111 0.54 -29.82 6.33
N ALA A 112 0.17 -30.87 5.60
CA ALA A 112 -1.10 -31.58 5.76
C ALA A 112 -1.33 -32.01 7.22
N PRO A 113 -2.54 -31.92 7.80
CA PRO A 113 -2.81 -32.18 9.23
C PRO A 113 -2.36 -33.52 9.81
N SER A 114 -2.23 -34.54 8.97
CA SER A 114 -1.79 -35.90 9.33
C SER A 114 -0.28 -36.04 9.50
N SER A 115 0.51 -35.11 8.95
CA SER A 115 1.97 -35.22 8.94
C SER A 115 2.55 -35.08 10.36
N PRO A 116 3.56 -35.90 10.72
CA PRO A 116 4.11 -35.91 12.07
C PRO A 116 4.94 -34.64 12.35
N GLN A 117 4.95 -34.18 13.61
CA GLN A 117 5.58 -32.91 13.99
C GLN A 117 7.10 -32.84 13.70
N HIS A 118 7.80 -33.98 13.63
CA HIS A 118 9.23 -34.01 13.37
C HIS A 118 9.59 -33.86 11.88
N GLU A 119 8.61 -33.93 10.98
CA GLU A 119 8.80 -33.81 9.52
C GLU A 119 8.40 -32.43 8.98
N LEU A 120 8.11 -31.47 9.87
CA LEU A 120 7.69 -30.13 9.47
C LEU A 120 8.77 -29.45 8.61
N PRO A 121 8.35 -28.68 7.58
CA PRO A 121 9.28 -28.02 6.68
C PRO A 121 10.08 -26.95 7.43
N ARG A 122 11.29 -26.68 6.95
CA ARG A 122 12.11 -25.57 7.45
C ARG A 122 11.43 -24.24 7.13
N HIS A 123 11.58 -23.24 8.00
CA HIS A 123 11.03 -21.90 7.79
C HIS A 123 11.44 -21.27 6.45
N SER A 124 12.66 -21.54 5.96
CA SER A 124 13.15 -21.04 4.67
C SER A 124 12.46 -21.65 3.45
N ALA A 125 11.73 -22.76 3.60
CA ALA A 125 11.13 -23.45 2.47
C ALA A 125 10.02 -22.61 1.81
N LEU A 126 9.16 -21.94 2.60
CA LEU A 126 8.15 -21.03 2.07
C LEU A 126 8.78 -19.80 1.40
N LEU A 127 9.93 -19.33 1.91
CA LEU A 127 10.69 -18.25 1.28
C LEU A 127 11.25 -18.67 -0.09
N HIS A 128 11.78 -19.89 -0.21
CA HIS A 128 12.27 -20.43 -1.47
C HIS A 128 11.12 -20.60 -2.48
N LEU A 129 9.97 -21.12 -2.02
CA LEU A 129 8.79 -21.21 -2.87
C LEU A 129 8.36 -19.83 -3.37
N ALA A 130 8.30 -18.82 -2.49
CA ALA A 130 7.95 -17.46 -2.88
C ALA A 130 8.88 -16.92 -3.98
N SER A 131 10.16 -17.26 -3.96
CA SER A 131 11.10 -16.85 -5.02
C SER A 131 10.91 -17.57 -6.36
N ALA A 132 10.20 -18.71 -6.37
CA ALA A 132 9.93 -19.51 -7.55
C ALA A 132 8.59 -19.15 -8.24
N ILE A 133 7.76 -18.30 -7.64
CA ILE A 133 6.49 -17.86 -8.24
C ILE A 133 6.80 -17.00 -9.48
N SER A 134 6.37 -17.45 -10.64
CA SER A 134 6.52 -16.76 -11.93
C SER A 134 5.18 -16.45 -12.60
N THR A 135 4.16 -17.30 -12.45
CA THR A 135 2.88 -17.18 -13.16
C THR A 135 1.72 -16.80 -12.22
N PRO A 136 0.64 -16.18 -12.75
CA PRO A 136 -0.51 -15.81 -11.93
C PRO A 136 -1.25 -17.03 -11.35
N GLU A 137 -1.27 -18.17 -12.05
CA GLU A 137 -1.87 -19.42 -11.56
C GLU A 137 -1.12 -19.97 -10.36
N GLN A 138 0.22 -19.90 -10.38
CA GLN A 138 1.05 -20.26 -9.24
C GLN A 138 0.78 -19.34 -8.05
N ALA A 139 0.63 -18.04 -8.30
CA ALA A 139 0.27 -17.09 -7.24
C ALA A 139 -1.09 -17.44 -6.61
N GLN A 140 -2.10 -17.77 -7.43
CA GLN A 140 -3.44 -18.13 -6.97
C GLN A 140 -3.50 -19.39 -6.09
N SER A 141 -2.51 -20.29 -6.17
CA SER A 141 -2.45 -21.49 -5.33
C SER A 141 -1.84 -21.25 -3.94
N ILE A 142 -1.15 -20.12 -3.75
CA ILE A 142 -0.45 -19.76 -2.50
C ILE A 142 -1.39 -19.64 -1.28
N PRO A 143 -2.59 -19.03 -1.34
CA PRO A 143 -3.46 -18.90 -0.17
C PRO A 143 -3.76 -20.23 0.52
N GLN A 144 -4.00 -21.30 -0.24
CA GLN A 144 -4.23 -22.64 0.33
C GLN A 144 -3.02 -23.11 1.15
N LEU A 145 -1.81 -22.97 0.62
CA LEU A 145 -0.59 -23.39 1.30
C LEU A 145 -0.33 -22.53 2.55
N VAL A 146 -0.49 -21.20 2.46
CA VAL A 146 -0.31 -20.30 3.62
C VAL A 146 -1.32 -20.61 4.70
N GLN A 147 -2.58 -20.90 4.35
CA GLN A 147 -3.58 -21.33 5.33
C GLN A 147 -3.16 -22.62 6.04
N GLN A 148 -2.66 -23.63 5.33
CA GLN A 148 -2.16 -24.86 5.95
C GLN A 148 -0.94 -24.59 6.83
N TRP A 149 0.00 -23.76 6.36
CA TRP A 149 1.16 -23.32 7.12
C TRP A 149 0.75 -22.70 8.46
N ARG A 150 -0.25 -21.82 8.46
CA ARG A 150 -0.78 -21.18 9.67
C ARG A 150 -1.55 -22.12 10.58
N ARG A 151 -2.33 -23.06 10.03
CA ARG A 151 -3.01 -24.11 10.83
C ARG A 151 -2.02 -25.03 11.56
N ARG A 152 -0.79 -25.16 11.05
CA ARG A 152 0.31 -25.85 11.71
C ARG A 152 1.11 -24.97 12.66
N GLU A 153 0.63 -23.74 12.93
CA GLU A 153 1.28 -22.76 13.81
C GLU A 153 2.71 -22.39 13.37
N LEU A 154 3.04 -22.60 12.10
CA LEU A 154 4.36 -22.27 11.58
C LEU A 154 4.49 -20.73 11.48
N PRO A 155 5.62 -20.16 11.92
CA PRO A 155 5.80 -18.72 11.92
C PRO A 155 5.91 -18.18 10.49
N ILE A 156 5.44 -16.95 10.30
CA ILE A 156 5.66 -16.15 9.11
C ILE A 156 6.26 -14.83 9.59
N SER A 157 7.49 -14.53 9.16
CA SER A 157 8.14 -13.26 9.51
C SER A 157 7.65 -12.11 8.63
N VAL A 158 7.92 -10.87 9.05
CA VAL A 158 7.67 -9.66 8.25
C VAL A 158 8.40 -9.73 6.90
N LEU A 159 9.67 -10.16 6.91
CA LEU A 159 10.47 -10.35 5.69
C LEU A 159 9.81 -11.37 4.75
N LEU A 160 9.31 -12.50 5.28
CA LEU A 160 8.63 -13.49 4.48
C LEU A 160 7.31 -12.95 3.91
N SER A 161 6.56 -12.18 4.70
CA SER A 161 5.34 -11.50 4.24
C SER A 161 5.63 -10.57 3.07
N ASP A 162 6.65 -9.70 3.18
CA ASP A 162 7.03 -8.79 2.09
C ASP A 162 7.49 -9.55 0.84
N LYS A 163 8.34 -10.58 0.98
CA LYS A 163 8.83 -11.37 -0.16
C LYS A 163 7.71 -12.14 -0.85
N LEU A 164 6.79 -12.71 -0.08
CA LEU A 164 5.65 -13.44 -0.62
C LEU A 164 4.73 -12.50 -1.41
N ILE A 165 4.35 -11.37 -0.83
CA ILE A 165 3.50 -10.38 -1.51
C ILE A 165 4.23 -9.77 -2.71
N LYS A 166 5.55 -9.52 -2.61
CA LYS A 166 6.37 -9.08 -3.77
C LYS A 166 6.26 -10.06 -4.92
N ALA A 167 6.40 -11.34 -4.65
CA ALA A 167 6.37 -12.39 -5.67
C ALA A 167 4.98 -12.51 -6.31
N VAL A 168 3.92 -12.53 -5.50
CA VAL A 168 2.52 -12.54 -5.97
C VAL A 168 2.19 -11.33 -6.85
N CYS A 169 2.61 -10.12 -6.42
CA CYS A 169 2.45 -8.90 -7.22
C CYS A 169 3.29 -8.90 -8.50
N LYS A 170 4.49 -9.52 -8.49
CA LYS A 170 5.35 -9.65 -9.66
C LYS A 170 4.77 -10.61 -10.71
N ALA A 171 4.12 -11.67 -10.25
CA ALA A 171 3.44 -12.65 -11.09
C ALA A 171 2.12 -12.15 -11.68
N GLY A 172 1.74 -10.88 -11.46
CA GLY A 172 0.52 -10.30 -12.01
C GLY A 172 -0.76 -10.79 -11.35
N SER A 173 -0.73 -11.07 -10.03
CA SER A 173 -1.94 -11.42 -9.28
C SER A 173 -2.10 -10.59 -8.00
N PRO A 174 -2.27 -9.26 -8.09
CA PRO A 174 -2.49 -8.39 -6.95
C PRO A 174 -3.79 -8.71 -6.19
N GLU A 175 -4.80 -9.33 -6.81
CA GLU A 175 -6.01 -9.82 -6.13
C GLU A 175 -5.67 -10.89 -5.10
N THR A 176 -4.77 -11.82 -5.44
CA THR A 176 -4.31 -12.83 -4.50
C THR A 176 -3.59 -12.19 -3.32
N ALA A 177 -2.78 -11.14 -3.58
CA ALA A 177 -2.17 -10.36 -2.51
C ALA A 177 -3.23 -9.71 -1.61
N LEU A 178 -4.31 -9.18 -2.19
CA LEU A 178 -5.43 -8.61 -1.44
C LEU A 178 -6.16 -9.66 -0.59
N VAL A 179 -6.37 -10.88 -1.10
CA VAL A 179 -6.96 -12.00 -0.34
C VAL A 179 -6.08 -12.35 0.87
N LEU A 180 -4.77 -12.47 0.65
CA LEU A 180 -3.80 -12.79 1.69
C LEU A 180 -3.72 -11.71 2.79
N LEU A 181 -3.88 -10.44 2.42
CA LEU A 181 -3.83 -9.30 3.34
C LEU A 181 -5.21 -8.96 3.96
N GLY A 182 -6.30 -9.34 3.31
CA GLY A 182 -7.66 -9.04 3.77
C GLY A 182 -8.09 -9.93 4.95
N ASP A 183 -7.61 -11.16 5.01
CA ASP A 183 -7.93 -12.12 6.09
C ASP A 183 -6.74 -12.36 7.02
N ARG A 184 -6.56 -11.43 7.96
CA ARG A 184 -5.50 -11.52 8.97
C ARG A 184 -5.68 -12.70 9.92
N GLU A 185 -6.91 -13.15 10.17
CA GLU A 185 -7.16 -14.27 11.08
C GLU A 185 -6.66 -15.59 10.49
N THR A 186 -6.91 -15.79 9.19
CA THR A 186 -6.49 -17.00 8.48
C THR A 186 -5.00 -16.98 8.14
N TYR A 187 -4.49 -15.89 7.54
CA TYR A 187 -3.14 -15.87 6.99
C TYR A 187 -2.09 -15.24 7.92
N ALA A 188 -2.52 -14.37 8.83
CA ALA A 188 -1.67 -13.68 9.81
C ALA A 188 -0.37 -13.08 9.25
N LEU A 189 -0.44 -12.52 8.03
CA LEU A 189 0.67 -11.78 7.43
C LEU A 189 0.87 -10.44 8.14
N ALA A 190 2.10 -9.93 8.11
CA ALA A 190 2.48 -8.64 8.68
C ALA A 190 3.16 -7.78 7.60
N PRO A 191 2.37 -7.10 6.73
CA PRO A 191 2.91 -6.25 5.68
C PRO A 191 3.54 -4.97 6.26
N GLY A 192 4.59 -4.47 5.60
CA GLY A 192 5.12 -3.14 5.84
C GLY A 192 4.53 -2.09 4.89
N GLN A 193 4.89 -0.82 5.11
CA GLN A 193 4.45 0.30 4.25
C GLN A 193 4.85 0.09 2.78
N GLY A 194 6.09 -0.36 2.53
CA GLY A 194 6.57 -0.68 1.18
C GLY A 194 5.78 -1.80 0.49
N THR A 195 5.30 -2.77 1.27
CA THR A 195 4.45 -3.86 0.75
C THR A 195 3.09 -3.32 0.29
N MET A 196 2.44 -2.45 1.07
CA MET A 196 1.17 -1.82 0.70
C MET A 196 1.30 -0.93 -0.54
N ARG A 197 2.36 -0.10 -0.60
CA ARG A 197 2.71 0.70 -1.79
C ARG A 197 2.81 -0.18 -3.05
N ARG A 198 3.43 -1.35 -2.92
CA ARG A 198 3.62 -2.28 -4.04
C ARG A 198 2.30 -2.87 -4.53
N VAL A 199 1.41 -3.30 -3.62
CA VAL A 199 0.09 -3.84 -4.00
C VAL A 199 -0.73 -2.79 -4.75
N VAL A 200 -0.80 -1.56 -4.24
CA VAL A 200 -1.50 -0.44 -4.90
C VAL A 200 -0.92 -0.21 -6.30
N ARG A 201 0.42 -0.14 -6.41
CA ARG A 201 1.10 0.06 -7.70
C ARG A 201 0.82 -1.08 -8.69
N SER A 202 0.74 -2.33 -8.24
CA SER A 202 0.41 -3.47 -9.11
C SER A 202 -1.01 -3.37 -9.68
N PHE A 203 -2.01 -3.01 -8.87
CA PHE A 203 -3.36 -2.74 -9.40
C PHE A 203 -3.37 -1.60 -10.42
N VAL A 204 -2.63 -0.50 -10.15
CA VAL A 204 -2.53 0.62 -11.11
C VAL A 204 -1.90 0.19 -12.43
N LYS A 205 -0.94 -0.74 -12.42
CA LYS A 205 -0.39 -1.33 -13.66
C LYS A 205 -1.44 -2.12 -14.43
N GLU A 206 -2.32 -2.84 -13.75
CA GLU A 206 -3.41 -3.58 -14.39
C GLU A 206 -4.49 -2.65 -14.95
N VAL A 207 -4.80 -1.54 -14.27
CA VAL A 207 -5.66 -0.48 -14.83
C VAL A 207 -5.07 0.06 -16.14
N ALA A 208 -3.75 0.22 -16.22
CA ALA A 208 -3.08 0.67 -17.45
C ALA A 208 -3.03 -0.39 -18.56
N ALA A 209 -3.11 -1.68 -18.20
CA ALA A 209 -3.13 -2.79 -19.16
C ALA A 209 -4.54 -3.12 -19.65
N ALA A 210 -5.58 -2.68 -18.92
CA ALA A 210 -6.97 -2.88 -19.30
C ALA A 210 -7.29 -2.13 -20.61
N PRO A 211 -8.22 -2.64 -21.44
CA PRO A 211 -8.59 -1.99 -22.69
C PRO A 211 -9.13 -0.58 -22.46
N GLU A 212 -8.67 0.38 -23.27
CA GLU A 212 -8.99 1.83 -23.19
C GLU A 212 -10.45 2.18 -23.55
N SER A 213 -11.41 1.28 -23.37
CA SER A 213 -12.82 1.65 -23.46
C SER A 213 -13.18 2.49 -22.23
N SER A 214 -13.72 3.70 -22.45
CA SER A 214 -14.08 4.69 -21.43
C SER A 214 -15.05 4.21 -20.35
N GLU A 215 -15.59 2.99 -20.48
CA GLU A 215 -16.52 2.34 -19.56
C GLU A 215 -16.15 0.86 -19.31
N SER A 216 -14.85 0.52 -19.40
CA SER A 216 -14.40 -0.84 -19.05
C SER A 216 -14.73 -1.13 -17.58
N GLU A 217 -15.62 -2.09 -17.33
CA GLU A 217 -15.94 -2.59 -16.00
C GLU A 217 -14.70 -3.21 -15.34
N GLU A 218 -13.86 -3.90 -16.14
CA GLU A 218 -12.60 -4.49 -15.68
C GLU A 218 -11.63 -3.42 -15.15
N GLY A 219 -11.43 -2.33 -15.90
CA GLY A 219 -10.57 -1.23 -15.47
C GLY A 219 -11.03 -0.60 -14.15
N LEU A 220 -12.35 -0.48 -13.95
CA LEU A 220 -12.93 0.01 -12.71
C LEU A 220 -12.73 -0.96 -11.55
N GLU A 221 -12.89 -2.27 -11.78
CA GLU A 221 -12.69 -3.30 -10.76
C GLU A 221 -11.23 -3.34 -10.28
N LYS A 222 -10.26 -3.22 -11.20
CA LYS A 222 -8.84 -3.10 -10.85
C LYS A 222 -8.55 -1.83 -10.05
N LEU A 223 -9.18 -0.71 -10.42
CA LEU A 223 -9.07 0.53 -9.67
C LEU A 223 -9.66 0.39 -8.26
N ASP A 224 -10.82 -0.26 -8.12
CA ASP A 224 -11.41 -0.61 -6.82
C ASP A 224 -10.47 -1.48 -5.98
N GLY A 225 -9.75 -2.41 -6.60
CA GLY A 225 -8.69 -3.21 -5.96
C GLY A 225 -7.60 -2.34 -5.32
N ALA A 226 -7.14 -1.30 -6.03
CA ALA A 226 -6.15 -0.35 -5.51
C ALA A 226 -6.66 0.41 -4.28
N PHE A 227 -7.91 0.88 -4.31
CA PHE A 227 -8.54 1.57 -3.16
C PHE A 227 -8.80 0.62 -1.98
N LYS A 228 -9.20 -0.63 -2.25
CA LYS A 228 -9.31 -1.67 -1.20
C LYS A 228 -7.96 -1.91 -0.54
N ALA A 229 -6.87 -1.95 -1.31
CA ALA A 229 -5.52 -2.09 -0.75
C ALA A 229 -5.13 -0.89 0.14
N MET A 230 -5.47 0.34 -0.26
CA MET A 230 -5.28 1.53 0.61
C MET A 230 -6.07 1.42 1.92
N ALA A 231 -7.32 0.95 1.86
CA ALA A 231 -8.16 0.79 3.05
C ALA A 231 -7.61 -0.22 4.07
N LEU A 232 -6.72 -1.14 3.66
CA LEU A 232 -6.03 -2.07 4.55
C LEU A 232 -4.87 -1.42 5.33
N ILE A 233 -4.36 -0.25 4.94
CA ILE A 233 -3.27 0.44 5.64
C ILE A 233 -3.63 0.72 7.12
N PRO A 234 -4.76 1.40 7.44
CA PRO A 234 -5.15 1.60 8.83
C PRO A 234 -5.49 0.28 9.55
N TYR A 235 -5.98 -0.74 8.84
CA TYR A 235 -6.26 -2.05 9.41
C TYR A 235 -4.99 -2.73 9.97
N TYR A 236 -3.83 -2.48 9.36
CA TYR A 236 -2.52 -2.95 9.83
C TYR A 236 -1.81 -1.99 10.79
N ASN A 237 -2.45 -0.90 11.21
CA ASN A 237 -1.83 0.20 11.97
C ASN A 237 -0.60 0.80 11.26
N LEU A 238 -0.62 0.82 9.94
CA LEU A 238 0.39 1.49 9.13
C LEU A 238 0.05 2.97 8.96
N ALA A 239 1.04 3.79 8.59
CA ALA A 239 0.85 5.22 8.47
C ALA A 239 0.02 5.55 7.21
N ALA A 240 -1.08 6.27 7.40
CA ALA A 240 -2.02 6.61 6.33
C ALA A 240 -1.57 7.81 5.48
N ASP A 241 -0.47 8.47 5.83
CA ASP A 241 0.06 9.69 5.22
C ASP A 241 1.11 9.42 4.13
N ASP A 242 1.11 8.21 3.56
CA ASP A 242 2.06 7.83 2.52
C ASP A 242 1.70 8.43 1.17
N SER A 243 2.36 9.55 0.87
CA SER A 243 2.26 10.30 -0.38
C SER A 243 2.40 9.45 -1.65
N SER A 244 3.22 8.40 -1.62
CA SER A 244 3.39 7.52 -2.79
C SER A 244 2.13 6.72 -3.06
N VAL A 245 1.36 6.34 -2.03
CA VAL A 245 0.07 5.64 -2.21
C VAL A 245 -0.93 6.58 -2.90
N TYR A 246 -1.11 7.80 -2.38
CA TYR A 246 -1.99 8.81 -3.00
C TYR A 246 -1.60 9.14 -4.43
N ALA A 247 -0.31 9.36 -4.70
CA ALA A 247 0.17 9.63 -6.05
C ALA A 247 -0.15 8.49 -7.02
N ASN A 248 0.00 7.22 -6.61
CA ASN A 248 -0.36 6.07 -7.44
C ASN A 248 -1.86 5.97 -7.68
N LEU A 249 -2.70 6.22 -6.67
CA LEU A 249 -4.17 6.20 -6.81
C LEU A 249 -4.68 7.32 -7.72
N ILE A 250 -4.16 8.53 -7.60
CA ILE A 250 -4.48 9.66 -8.49
C ILE A 250 -4.10 9.29 -9.94
N ARG A 251 -2.88 8.79 -10.15
CA ARG A 251 -2.42 8.36 -11.49
C ARG A 251 -3.28 7.24 -12.06
N GLY A 252 -3.56 6.19 -11.28
CA GLY A 252 -4.41 5.09 -11.73
C GLY A 252 -5.83 5.54 -12.08
N SER A 253 -6.39 6.46 -11.29
CA SER A 253 -7.70 7.04 -11.55
C SER A 253 -7.72 7.90 -12.81
N LEU A 254 -6.64 8.62 -13.12
CA LEU A 254 -6.49 9.37 -14.36
C LEU A 254 -6.24 8.48 -15.58
N ILE A 255 -5.46 7.40 -15.42
CA ILE A 255 -5.24 6.38 -16.47
C ILE A 255 -6.54 5.72 -16.89
N TYR A 256 -7.45 5.45 -15.94
CA TYR A 256 -8.77 4.90 -16.25
C TYR A 256 -9.60 5.80 -17.19
N GLY A 257 -9.37 7.12 -17.19
CA GLY A 257 -9.86 8.03 -18.23
C GLY A 257 -11.36 8.36 -18.22
N SER A 258 -12.16 7.81 -17.30
CA SER A 258 -13.59 8.10 -17.18
C SER A 258 -13.90 9.29 -16.25
N GLU A 259 -15.15 9.76 -16.25
CA GLU A 259 -15.61 10.77 -15.29
C GLU A 259 -15.46 10.29 -13.83
N GLU A 260 -15.70 9.01 -13.60
CA GLU A 260 -15.55 8.40 -12.27
C GLU A 260 -14.08 8.35 -11.86
N GLY A 261 -13.17 8.08 -12.78
CA GLY A 261 -11.72 8.18 -12.56
C GLY A 261 -11.32 9.60 -12.14
N LEU A 262 -11.74 10.61 -12.89
CA LEU A 262 -11.46 12.01 -12.52
C LEU A 262 -12.06 12.39 -11.15
N ARG A 263 -13.29 11.95 -10.86
CA ARG A 263 -13.94 12.18 -9.56
C ARG A 263 -13.13 11.57 -8.41
N ARG A 264 -12.67 10.33 -8.56
CA ARG A 264 -11.86 9.64 -7.54
C ARG A 264 -10.49 10.29 -7.37
N ALA A 265 -9.84 10.71 -8.47
CA ALA A 265 -8.59 11.45 -8.44
C ALA A 265 -8.73 12.76 -7.65
N SER A 266 -9.82 13.52 -7.88
CA SER A 266 -10.15 14.74 -7.12
C SER A 266 -10.25 14.44 -5.63
N VAL A 267 -11.12 13.51 -5.23
CA VAL A 267 -11.38 13.20 -3.81
C VAL A 267 -10.11 12.73 -3.11
N THR A 268 -9.32 11.90 -3.80
CA THR A 268 -8.03 11.39 -3.29
C THR A 268 -7.02 12.52 -3.08
N MET A 269 -6.99 13.52 -3.98
CA MET A 269 -6.14 14.70 -3.81
C MET A 269 -6.63 15.59 -2.66
N ASP A 270 -7.93 15.80 -2.53
CA ASP A 270 -8.51 16.61 -1.44
C ASP A 270 -8.20 15.98 -0.06
N GLU A 271 -8.33 14.65 0.04
CA GLU A 271 -7.94 13.89 1.24
C GLU A 271 -6.44 14.04 1.53
N TYR A 272 -5.60 13.93 0.51
CA TYR A 272 -4.16 14.13 0.65
C TYR A 272 -3.81 15.54 1.16
N LEU A 273 -4.41 16.58 0.59
CA LEU A 273 -4.19 17.97 0.98
C LEU A 273 -4.59 18.23 2.43
N LEU A 274 -5.66 17.60 2.90
CA LEU A 274 -6.08 17.66 4.30
C LEU A 274 -5.00 17.07 5.22
N ILE A 275 -4.48 15.89 4.86
CA ILE A 275 -3.44 15.20 5.65
C ILE A 275 -2.10 15.95 5.61
N ASP A 276 -1.70 16.45 4.44
CA ASP A 276 -0.45 17.21 4.25
C ASP A 276 -0.46 18.50 5.09
N GLY A 277 -1.61 19.17 5.19
CA GLY A 277 -1.80 20.35 6.03
C GLY A 277 -1.69 20.09 7.54
N GLU A 278 -1.93 18.86 7.98
CA GLU A 278 -1.81 18.42 9.38
C GLU A 278 -0.42 17.85 9.71
N ARG A 279 0.45 17.70 8.71
CA ARG A 279 1.73 17.00 8.87
C ARG A 279 2.78 17.84 9.59
N GLU A 280 3.41 17.25 10.60
CA GLU A 280 4.54 17.87 11.30
C GLU A 280 5.88 17.68 10.57
N THR A 281 6.03 16.56 9.88
CA THR A 281 7.27 16.17 9.19
C THR A 281 7.24 16.54 7.71
N PRO A 282 8.31 17.16 7.17
CA PRO A 282 8.38 17.45 5.76
C PRO A 282 8.50 16.17 4.93
N LEU A 283 7.91 16.17 3.74
CA LEU A 283 8.08 15.11 2.75
C LEU A 283 9.55 14.97 2.34
N THR A 284 9.98 13.74 2.07
CA THR A 284 11.24 13.54 1.34
C THR A 284 11.10 14.09 -0.08
N ARG A 285 12.19 14.63 -0.66
CA ARG A 285 12.19 15.21 -2.01
C ARG A 285 11.56 14.31 -3.07
N ARG A 286 11.88 13.02 -3.01
CA ARG A 286 11.34 12.02 -3.95
C ARG A 286 9.83 11.85 -3.83
N ARG A 287 9.33 11.73 -2.59
CA ARG A 287 7.91 11.58 -2.30
C ARG A 287 7.12 12.82 -2.71
N ALA A 288 7.66 14.01 -2.44
CA ALA A 288 7.10 15.26 -2.92
C ALA A 288 7.03 15.32 -4.46
N ALA A 289 8.09 14.90 -5.16
CA ALA A 289 8.12 14.86 -6.62
C ALA A 289 7.05 13.92 -7.22
N GLU A 290 6.79 12.77 -6.59
CA GLU A 290 5.75 11.84 -7.05
C GLU A 290 4.35 12.44 -6.99
N VAL A 291 4.02 13.12 -5.89
CA VAL A 291 2.74 13.82 -5.69
C VAL A 291 2.62 15.01 -6.63
N VAL A 292 3.67 15.83 -6.77
CA VAL A 292 3.69 16.96 -7.71
C VAL A 292 3.39 16.48 -9.13
N ALA A 293 4.03 15.40 -9.59
CA ALA A 293 3.77 14.86 -10.92
C ALA A 293 2.33 14.35 -11.08
N ALA A 294 1.74 13.73 -10.05
CA ALA A 294 0.34 13.31 -10.08
C ALA A 294 -0.63 14.51 -10.08
N ALA A 295 -0.33 15.54 -9.30
CA ALA A 295 -1.09 16.79 -9.22
C ALA A 295 -1.10 17.54 -10.55
N GLU A 296 0.05 17.64 -11.22
CA GLU A 296 0.15 18.26 -12.56
C GLU A 296 -0.67 17.52 -13.61
N GLN A 297 -0.73 16.19 -13.55
CA GLN A 297 -1.60 15.41 -14.43
C GLN A 297 -3.08 15.70 -14.14
N LEU A 298 -3.46 15.83 -12.87
CA LEU A 298 -4.83 16.18 -12.47
C LEU A 298 -5.21 17.61 -12.90
N VAL A 299 -4.29 18.57 -12.81
CA VAL A 299 -4.48 19.94 -13.34
C VAL A 299 -4.79 19.89 -14.83
N LYS A 300 -3.98 19.17 -15.63
CA LYS A 300 -4.22 19.03 -17.07
C LYS A 300 -5.58 18.39 -17.37
N ALA A 301 -6.00 17.42 -16.56
CA ALA A 301 -7.31 16.80 -16.70
C ALA A 301 -8.47 17.79 -16.41
N TYR A 302 -8.31 18.67 -15.41
CA TYR A 302 -9.29 19.74 -15.16
C TYR A 302 -9.34 20.78 -16.27
N GLU A 303 -8.18 21.20 -16.78
CA GLU A 303 -8.10 22.13 -17.93
C GLU A 303 -8.79 21.54 -19.16
N ALA A 304 -8.56 20.25 -19.45
CA ALA A 304 -9.21 19.55 -20.55
C ALA A 304 -10.74 19.46 -20.38
N LYS A 305 -11.23 19.37 -19.13
CA LYS A 305 -12.68 19.39 -18.81
C LYS A 305 -13.27 20.80 -18.80
N GLY A 306 -12.44 21.85 -18.84
CA GLY A 306 -12.87 23.25 -18.74
C GLY A 306 -13.12 23.74 -17.30
N ASP A 307 -12.63 23.00 -16.29
CA ASP A 307 -12.75 23.37 -14.87
C ASP A 307 -11.56 24.24 -14.42
N ALA A 308 -11.51 25.47 -14.92
CA ALA A 308 -10.39 26.39 -14.71
C ALA A 308 -10.18 26.76 -13.23
N ASP A 309 -11.25 26.80 -12.44
CA ASP A 309 -11.18 27.17 -11.02
C ASP A 309 -10.43 26.10 -10.22
N LYS A 310 -10.77 24.82 -10.40
CA LYS A 310 -10.05 23.72 -9.75
C LYS A 310 -8.62 23.58 -10.22
N ALA A 311 -8.38 23.74 -11.53
CA ALA A 311 -7.03 23.73 -12.08
C ALA A 311 -6.16 24.84 -11.46
N SER A 312 -6.70 26.05 -11.31
CA SER A 312 -5.99 27.18 -10.71
C SER A 312 -5.72 26.98 -9.21
N GLU A 313 -6.68 26.43 -8.46
CA GLU A 313 -6.51 26.12 -7.05
C GLU A 313 -5.40 25.08 -6.83
N LEU A 314 -5.46 23.96 -7.56
CA LEU A 314 -4.47 22.90 -7.42
C LEU A 314 -3.06 23.34 -7.86
N ASN A 315 -2.96 24.18 -8.90
CA ASN A 315 -1.68 24.75 -9.33
C ASN A 315 -0.96 25.56 -8.22
N LYS A 316 -1.70 26.23 -7.33
CA LYS A 316 -1.09 26.96 -6.20
C LYS A 316 -0.36 26.01 -5.25
N HIS A 317 -0.96 24.85 -4.98
CA HIS A 317 -0.35 23.80 -4.16
C HIS A 317 0.88 23.20 -4.85
N VAL A 318 0.78 22.91 -6.15
CA VAL A 318 1.91 22.42 -6.97
C VAL A 318 3.10 23.39 -6.91
N ASP A 319 2.86 24.69 -7.10
CA ASP A 319 3.92 25.71 -7.03
C ASP A 319 4.53 25.83 -5.64
N GLN A 320 3.73 25.66 -4.58
CA GLN A 320 4.22 25.65 -3.21
C GLN A 320 5.12 24.42 -2.96
N TRP A 321 4.69 23.23 -3.35
CA TRP A 321 5.49 22.01 -3.19
C TRP A 321 6.79 22.07 -3.99
N LYS A 322 6.77 22.59 -5.23
CA LYS A 322 7.98 22.79 -6.04
C LYS A 322 9.02 23.70 -5.38
N LYS A 323 8.59 24.71 -4.62
CA LYS A 323 9.50 25.59 -3.85
C LYS A 323 10.15 24.89 -2.66
N SER A 324 9.55 23.81 -2.17
CA SER A 324 10.02 23.06 -1.00
C SER A 324 10.99 21.91 -1.34
N ILE A 325 11.08 21.51 -2.61
CA ILE A 325 11.99 20.45 -3.12
C ILE A 325 13.38 21.04 -3.36
#